data_AF-A0A7L2XGS7-F1
#
_entry.id   AF-A0A7L2XGS7-F1
#
_cell.length_a   1.000
_cell.length_b   1.000
_cell.length_c   1.000
_cell.angle_alpha   90.00
_cell.angle_beta   90.00
_cell.angle_gamma   90.00
#
_symmetry.space_group_name_H-M   'P 1'
#
loop_
_entity.id
_entity.type
_entity.pdbx_description
1 polymer ?
#
loop_
_entity_poly.entity_id
_entity_poly.type
_entity_poly.pdbx_seq_one_letter_code
_entity_poly.pdbx_strand_id
1 'polypeptide(L)'
;HPRLQRQRRRHLVQQRRRYRLAPFAPGLPWALPLGTPLDPDLSYSLPKSTAFYLRGSAANLEAKLRGFLAQPSSWPSVEAMTRVFHCFHTPVTEYVVQHWQEDAFFGEQFLSGVNPVLLRRCPRLPPNFPVTPPMVAPSLGPG
;
A
#
# COMPACT_ATOMS: atom_id res chain seq x y z
N HIS A 1 4.68 45.06 -5.93
CA HIS A 1 5.41 45.58 -7.11
C HIS A 1 4.89 44.93 -8.41
N PRO A 2 4.42 45.72 -9.42
CA PRO A 2 3.81 45.20 -10.65
C PRO A 2 4.68 44.20 -11.46
N ARG A 3 6.01 44.37 -11.45
CA ARG A 3 6.94 43.44 -12.14
C ARG A 3 6.87 42.01 -11.59
N LEU A 4 6.80 41.86 -10.26
CA LEU A 4 6.72 40.54 -9.60
C LEU A 4 5.39 39.84 -9.92
N GLN A 5 4.29 40.62 -9.98
CA GLN A 5 2.98 40.08 -10.39
C GLN A 5 3.01 39.56 -11.83
N ARG A 6 3.65 40.30 -12.75
CA ARG A 6 3.82 39.87 -14.15
C ARG A 6 4.67 38.60 -14.25
N GLN A 7 5.78 38.52 -13.51
CA GLN A 7 6.62 37.32 -13.46
C GLN A 7 5.83 36.11 -12.96
N ARG A 8 5.11 36.25 -11.84
CA ARG A 8 4.30 35.16 -11.26
C ARG A 8 3.22 34.68 -12.23
N ARG A 9 2.51 35.59 -12.90
CA ARG A 9 1.48 35.24 -13.89
C ARG A 9 2.06 34.43 -15.05
N ARG A 10 3.21 34.87 -15.60
CA ARG A 10 3.90 34.15 -16.68
C ARG A 10 4.31 32.75 -16.26
N HIS A 11 4.91 32.63 -15.08
CA HIS A 11 5.30 31.33 -14.51
C HIS A 11 4.11 30.37 -14.36
N LEU A 12 3.00 30.82 -13.78
CA LEU A 12 1.80 29.98 -13.60
C LEU A 12 1.19 29.51 -14.93
N VAL A 13 1.17 30.38 -15.95
CA VAL A 13 0.69 29.99 -17.29
C VAL A 13 1.58 28.91 -17.90
N GLN A 14 2.90 29.01 -17.76
CA GLN A 14 3.83 28.00 -18.23
C GLN A 14 3.65 26.67 -17.49
N GLN A 15 3.54 26.71 -16.16
CA GLN A 15 3.33 25.52 -15.33
C GLN A 15 2.02 24.78 -15.68
N ARG A 16 0.92 25.52 -15.87
CA ARG A 16 -0.37 24.95 -16.29
C ARG A 16 -0.34 24.31 -17.68
N ARG A 17 0.51 24.82 -18.57
CA ARG A 17 0.70 24.24 -19.92
C ARG A 17 1.51 22.96 -19.86
N ARG A 18 2.54 22.92 -19.01
CA ARG A 18 3.46 21.78 -18.88
C ARG A 18 2.85 20.61 -18.12
N TYR A 19 2.20 20.88 -16.99
CA TYR A 19 1.63 19.88 -16.09
C TYR A 19 0.12 19.80 -16.25
N ARG A 20 -0.33 19.54 -17.49
CA ARG A 20 -1.74 19.36 -17.79
C ARG A 20 -2.17 17.95 -17.41
N LEU A 21 -3.12 17.84 -16.48
CA LEU A 21 -3.73 16.58 -16.11
C LEU A 21 -4.68 16.09 -17.22
N ALA A 22 -4.79 14.78 -17.35
CA ALA A 22 -5.73 14.10 -18.23
C ALA A 22 -6.47 12.99 -17.44
N PRO A 23 -7.66 12.58 -17.90
CA PRO A 23 -8.32 11.40 -17.34
C PRO A 23 -7.41 10.18 -17.41
N PHE A 24 -7.19 9.52 -16.27
CA PHE A 24 -6.40 8.29 -16.20
C PHE A 24 -7.27 7.07 -16.57
N ALA A 25 -8.41 6.91 -15.88
CA ALA A 25 -9.45 5.94 -16.18
C ALA A 25 -10.81 6.42 -15.61
N PRO A 26 -11.95 5.88 -16.08
CA PRO A 26 -13.26 6.21 -15.52
C PRO A 26 -13.32 5.99 -14.00
N GLY A 27 -13.81 6.98 -13.25
CA GLY A 27 -13.94 6.92 -11.79
C GLY A 27 -12.65 7.15 -11.00
N LEU A 28 -11.49 7.26 -11.65
CA LEU A 28 -10.21 7.57 -10.99
C LEU A 28 -9.86 9.06 -11.09
N PRO A 29 -9.05 9.59 -10.14
CA PRO A 29 -8.53 10.94 -10.23
C PRO A 29 -7.74 11.16 -11.53
N TRP A 30 -7.78 12.40 -12.02
CA TRP A 30 -6.95 12.77 -13.18
C TRP A 30 -5.47 12.72 -12.81
N ALA A 31 -4.64 12.34 -13.78
CA ALA A 31 -3.21 12.18 -13.59
C ALA A 31 -2.43 12.91 -14.69
N LEU A 32 -1.12 13.08 -14.47
CA LEU A 32 -0.24 13.51 -15.56
C LEU A 32 -0.14 12.38 -16.59
N PRO A 33 -0.28 12.68 -17.89
CA PRO A 33 -0.05 11.70 -18.94
C PRO A 33 1.32 11.02 -18.82
N LEU A 34 1.37 9.72 -19.13
CA LEU A 34 2.62 8.98 -19.14
C LEU A 34 3.63 9.63 -20.10
N GLY A 35 4.89 9.72 -19.68
CA GLY A 35 5.96 10.34 -20.46
C GLY A 35 5.99 11.87 -20.42
N THR A 36 5.12 12.52 -19.64
CA THR A 36 5.22 13.99 -19.42
C THR A 36 6.59 14.34 -18.83
N PRO A 37 7.41 15.18 -19.50
CA PRO A 37 8.73 15.54 -19.01
C PRO A 37 8.66 16.36 -17.71
N LEU A 38 9.14 15.78 -16.62
CA LEU A 38 9.21 16.41 -15.32
C LEU A 38 10.46 17.30 -15.21
N ASP A 39 10.33 18.42 -14.50
CA ASP A 39 11.49 19.19 -14.07
C ASP A 39 12.36 18.37 -13.10
N PRO A 40 13.67 18.69 -12.98
CA PRO A 40 14.56 18.02 -12.02
C PRO A 40 14.01 18.01 -10.59
N ASP A 41 13.38 19.11 -10.17
CA ASP A 41 12.79 19.27 -8.84
C ASP A 41 11.57 18.36 -8.59
N LEU A 42 10.93 17.86 -9.65
CA LEU A 42 9.80 16.92 -9.59
C LEU A 42 10.21 15.48 -9.93
N SER A 43 11.46 15.28 -10.35
CA SER A 43 12.00 13.98 -10.73
C SER A 43 12.71 13.33 -9.56
N TYR A 44 12.93 12.02 -9.63
CA TYR A 44 13.85 11.38 -8.71
C TYR A 44 15.27 11.90 -8.94
N SER A 45 15.95 12.25 -7.85
CA SER A 45 17.39 12.47 -7.90
C SER A 45 18.09 11.18 -8.34
N LEU A 46 19.27 11.32 -8.96
CA LEU A 46 20.04 10.17 -9.41
C LEU A 46 20.27 9.13 -8.29
N PRO A 47 20.68 9.50 -7.05
CA PRO A 47 20.84 8.52 -5.97
C PRO A 47 19.53 7.80 -5.60
N LYS A 48 18.39 8.51 -5.58
CA LYS A 48 17.08 7.91 -5.28
C LYS A 48 16.63 6.95 -6.37
N SER A 49 16.79 7.34 -7.64
CA SER A 49 16.48 6.50 -8.79
C SER A 49 17.32 5.22 -8.78
N THR A 50 18.64 5.37 -8.64
CA THR A 50 19.57 4.23 -8.57
C THR A 50 19.22 3.31 -7.39
N ALA A 51 18.97 3.84 -6.20
CA ALA A 51 18.59 3.03 -5.04
C ALA A 51 17.26 2.28 -5.26
N PHE A 52 16.26 2.93 -5.86
CA PHE A 52 14.98 2.31 -6.18
C PHE A 52 15.14 1.13 -7.14
N TYR A 53 15.78 1.34 -8.28
CA TYR A 53 15.96 0.31 -9.30
C TYR A 53 16.89 -0.82 -8.85
N LEU A 54 17.99 -0.52 -8.16
CA LEU A 54 18.88 -1.56 -7.64
C LEU A 54 18.19 -2.45 -6.62
N ARG A 55 17.49 -1.87 -5.63
CA ARG A 55 16.77 -2.64 -4.61
C ARG A 55 15.66 -3.48 -5.23
N GLY A 56 14.87 -2.89 -6.13
CA GLY A 56 13.81 -3.62 -6.83
C GLY A 56 14.35 -4.75 -7.70
N SER A 57 15.48 -4.54 -8.40
CA SER A 57 16.09 -5.56 -9.25
C SER A 57 16.72 -6.69 -8.44
N ALA A 58 17.39 -6.37 -7.33
CA ALA A 58 17.94 -7.36 -6.41
C ALA A 58 16.83 -8.24 -5.80
N ALA A 59 15.74 -7.64 -5.31
CA ALA A 59 14.60 -8.38 -4.77
C ALA A 59 13.92 -9.28 -5.82
N ASN A 60 13.75 -8.80 -7.05
CA ASN A 60 13.20 -9.60 -8.15
C ASN A 60 14.14 -10.76 -8.55
N LEU A 61 15.45 -10.51 -8.60
CA LEU A 61 16.43 -11.56 -8.92
C LEU A 61 16.41 -12.66 -7.85
N GLU A 62 16.41 -12.29 -6.58
CA GLU A 62 16.32 -13.25 -5.47
C GLU A 62 15.02 -14.06 -5.53
N ALA A 63 13.87 -13.41 -5.73
CA ALA A 63 12.58 -14.09 -5.89
C ALA A 63 12.56 -15.04 -7.10
N LYS A 64 13.21 -14.66 -8.21
CA LYS A 64 13.34 -15.51 -9.40
C LYS A 64 14.23 -16.73 -9.15
N LEU A 65 15.40 -16.54 -8.54
CA LEU A 65 16.34 -17.62 -8.24
C LEU A 65 15.75 -18.66 -7.27
N ARG A 66 14.89 -18.21 -6.35
CA ARG A 66 14.17 -19.11 -5.42
C ARG A 66 12.90 -19.73 -6.02
N GLY A 67 12.58 -19.41 -7.27
CA GLY A 67 11.45 -19.99 -8.01
C GLY A 67 10.09 -19.35 -7.72
N PHE A 68 10.00 -18.34 -6.85
CA PHE A 68 8.72 -17.72 -6.46
C PHE A 68 8.01 -17.01 -7.63
N LEU A 69 8.76 -16.54 -8.63
CA LEU A 69 8.20 -15.86 -9.81
C LEU A 69 7.91 -16.81 -10.98
N ALA A 70 8.31 -18.07 -10.89
CA ALA A 70 8.21 -19.05 -11.97
C ALA A 70 7.29 -20.24 -11.64
N GLN A 71 6.61 -20.20 -10.49
CA GLN A 71 5.75 -21.29 -10.02
C GLN A 71 4.29 -21.04 -10.44
N PRO A 72 3.75 -21.79 -11.42
CA PRO A 72 2.37 -21.60 -11.89
C PRO A 72 1.34 -22.28 -10.97
N SER A 73 1.77 -23.05 -9.97
CA SER A 73 0.93 -23.82 -9.06
C SER A 73 0.77 -23.15 -7.70
N SER A 74 -0.33 -23.48 -7.01
CA SER A 74 -0.58 -23.06 -5.64
C SER A 74 0.49 -23.60 -4.68
N TRP A 75 0.66 -22.90 -3.55
CA TRP A 75 1.45 -23.40 -2.44
C TRP A 75 0.80 -24.66 -1.85
N PRO A 76 1.59 -25.68 -1.48
CA PRO A 76 1.05 -26.94 -0.96
C PRO A 76 0.49 -26.81 0.46
N SER A 77 0.90 -25.78 1.21
CA SER A 77 0.38 -25.47 2.55
C SER A 77 0.65 -24.01 2.92
N VAL A 78 0.10 -23.56 4.06
CA VAL A 78 0.38 -22.23 4.61
C VAL A 78 1.81 -22.12 5.10
N GLU A 79 2.35 -23.18 5.70
CA GLU A 79 3.74 -23.28 6.14
C GLU A 79 4.69 -23.10 4.97
N ALA A 80 4.36 -23.65 3.80
CA ALA A 80 5.17 -23.48 2.59
C ALA A 80 5.26 -22.01 2.15
N MET A 81 4.22 -21.19 2.39
CA MET A 81 4.25 -19.76 2.09
C MET A 81 5.24 -19.00 2.97
N THR A 82 5.52 -19.49 4.19
CA THR A 82 6.45 -18.81 5.11
C THR A 82 7.88 -18.75 4.57
N ARG A 83 8.22 -19.59 3.57
CA ARG A 83 9.53 -19.58 2.89
C ARG A 83 9.87 -18.23 2.26
N VAL A 84 8.85 -17.44 1.88
CA VAL A 84 9.05 -16.07 1.36
C VAL A 84 9.72 -15.18 2.42
N PHE A 85 9.33 -15.30 3.68
CA PHE A 85 9.84 -14.48 4.78
C PHE A 85 11.26 -14.87 5.24
N HIS A 86 11.80 -16.02 4.80
CA HIS A 86 13.23 -16.32 4.97
C HIS A 86 14.14 -15.45 4.10
N CYS A 87 13.59 -14.81 3.07
CA CYS A 87 14.32 -13.97 2.11
C CYS A 87 14.09 -12.50 2.43
N PHE A 88 12.82 -12.17 2.68
CA PHE A 88 12.34 -10.84 3.00
C PHE A 88 12.01 -10.78 4.49
N HIS A 89 13.05 -10.89 5.31
CA HIS A 89 12.92 -10.92 6.76
C HIS A 89 13.06 -9.53 7.38
N THR A 90 12.15 -9.24 8.30
CA THR A 90 12.18 -8.12 9.24
C THR A 90 11.63 -8.60 10.59
N PRO A 91 11.90 -7.90 11.70
CA PRO A 91 11.28 -8.22 13.00
C PRO A 91 9.74 -8.26 12.93
N VAL A 92 9.14 -7.40 12.10
CA VAL A 92 7.68 -7.36 11.91
C VAL A 92 7.18 -8.63 11.20
N THR A 93 7.83 -9.06 10.12
CA THR A 93 7.42 -10.27 9.40
C THR A 93 7.61 -11.53 10.25
N GLU A 94 8.65 -11.58 11.09
CA GLU A 94 8.86 -12.68 12.02
C GLU A 94 7.73 -12.76 13.04
N TYR A 95 7.36 -11.62 13.63
CA TYR A 95 6.24 -11.53 14.55
C TYR A 95 4.92 -11.96 13.89
N VAL A 96 4.66 -11.48 12.66
CA VAL A 96 3.47 -11.87 11.88
C VAL A 96 3.44 -13.39 11.66
N VAL A 97 4.54 -14.01 11.22
CA VAL A 97 4.59 -15.45 10.96
C VAL A 97 4.30 -16.28 12.23
N GLN A 98 4.66 -15.77 13.40
CA GLN A 98 4.39 -16.43 14.68
C GLN A 98 2.94 -16.24 15.16
N HIS A 99 2.35 -15.05 14.98
CA HIS A 99 1.09 -14.66 15.64
C HIS A 99 -0.10 -14.52 14.68
N TRP A 100 0.04 -14.80 13.38
CA TRP A 100 -1.04 -14.58 12.40
C TRP A 100 -2.35 -15.35 12.68
N GLN A 101 -2.30 -16.43 13.46
CA GLN A 101 -3.47 -17.23 13.86
C GLN A 101 -4.15 -16.72 15.14
N GLU A 102 -3.58 -15.72 15.81
CA GLU A 102 -4.12 -15.17 17.05
C GLU A 102 -5.17 -14.09 16.76
N ASP A 103 -6.39 -14.29 17.27
CA ASP A 103 -7.49 -13.32 17.10
C ASP A 103 -7.13 -11.92 17.63
N ALA A 104 -6.36 -11.86 18.72
CA ALA A 104 -5.88 -10.60 19.28
C ALA A 104 -4.97 -9.85 18.30
N PHE A 105 -4.04 -10.56 17.65
CA PHE A 105 -3.15 -9.97 16.65
C PHE A 105 -3.90 -9.61 15.36
N PHE A 106 -4.88 -10.42 14.95
CA PHE A 106 -5.79 -10.06 13.86
C PHE A 106 -6.53 -8.75 14.15
N GLY A 107 -7.05 -8.59 15.37
CA GLY A 107 -7.73 -7.38 15.83
C GLY A 107 -6.81 -6.15 15.91
N GLU A 108 -5.60 -6.32 16.43
CA GLU A 108 -4.61 -5.24 16.61
C GLU A 108 -4.21 -4.59 15.28
N GLN A 109 -4.14 -5.36 14.19
CA GLN A 109 -3.79 -4.84 12.88
C GLN A 109 -4.78 -3.79 12.35
N PHE A 110 -6.03 -3.77 12.83
CA PHE A 110 -6.99 -2.71 12.52
C PHE A 110 -6.69 -1.37 13.21
N LEU A 111 -5.81 -1.37 14.22
CA LEU A 111 -5.39 -0.18 14.98
C LEU A 111 -3.96 0.24 14.65
N SER A 112 -3.04 -0.73 14.49
CA SER A 112 -1.59 -0.49 14.38
C SER A 112 -0.95 -1.12 13.14
N GLY A 113 -1.73 -1.82 12.31
CA GLY A 113 -1.23 -2.53 11.14
C GLY A 113 -1.08 -1.64 9.91
N VAL A 114 -1.13 -2.27 8.73
CA VAL A 114 -0.91 -1.60 7.43
C VAL A 114 -2.02 -0.60 7.10
N ASN A 115 -3.25 -0.82 7.58
CA ASN A 115 -4.42 -0.01 7.23
C ASN A 115 -5.28 0.39 8.44
N PRO A 116 -4.79 1.29 9.32
CA PRO A 116 -5.43 1.62 10.59
C PRO A 116 -6.55 2.69 10.48
N VAL A 117 -7.22 2.80 9.33
CA VAL A 117 -8.21 3.88 9.07
C VAL A 117 -9.66 3.41 8.92
N LEU A 118 -9.90 2.09 8.94
CA LEU A 118 -11.23 1.52 8.69
C LEU A 118 -12.05 1.27 9.95
N LEU A 119 -11.41 0.98 11.08
CA LEU A 119 -12.10 0.60 12.30
C LEU A 119 -12.85 1.80 12.89
N ARG A 120 -14.11 1.58 13.24
CA ARG A 120 -14.99 2.59 13.82
C ARG A 120 -15.90 1.96 14.85
N ARG A 121 -16.25 2.74 15.88
CA ARG A 121 -17.24 2.32 16.88
C ARG A 121 -18.59 2.09 16.20
N CYS A 122 -19.18 0.93 16.45
CA CYS A 122 -20.48 0.52 15.90
C CYS A 122 -21.56 0.64 16.99
N PRO A 123 -22.33 1.75 17.05
CA PRO A 123 -23.38 1.91 18.07
C PRO A 123 -24.62 1.07 17.79
N ARG A 124 -24.82 0.63 16.53
CA ARG A 124 -25.95 -0.20 16.08
C ARG A 124 -25.48 -1.08 14.93
N LEU A 125 -25.86 -2.36 14.95
CA LEU A 125 -25.52 -3.30 13.89
C LEU A 125 -26.19 -2.88 12.56
N PRO A 126 -25.47 -2.96 11.42
CA PRO A 126 -26.07 -2.75 10.11
C PRO A 126 -27.20 -3.75 9.84
N PRO A 127 -28.35 -3.35 9.25
CA PRO A 127 -29.46 -4.27 8.98
C PRO A 127 -29.12 -5.44 8.06
N ASN A 128 -28.13 -5.25 7.18
CA ASN A 128 -27.61 -6.27 6.27
C ASN A 128 -26.52 -7.16 6.90
N PHE A 129 -26.24 -7.00 8.20
CA PHE A 129 -25.29 -7.80 8.94
C PHE A 129 -25.94 -8.40 10.20
N PRO A 130 -26.77 -9.46 10.05
CA PRO A 130 -27.64 -9.97 11.10
C PRO A 130 -26.88 -10.89 12.08
N VAL A 131 -25.88 -10.36 12.77
CA VAL A 131 -25.23 -11.05 13.90
C VAL A 131 -26.20 -11.09 15.08
N THR A 132 -26.39 -12.27 15.64
CA THR A 132 -27.34 -12.50 16.75
C THR A 132 -26.60 -12.67 18.09
N PRO A 133 -27.23 -12.36 19.24
CA PRO A 133 -26.60 -12.55 20.55
C PRO A 133 -26.03 -13.96 20.79
N PRO A 134 -26.70 -15.08 20.40
CA PRO A 134 -26.13 -16.42 20.56
C PRO A 134 -24.82 -16.64 19.81
N MET A 135 -24.60 -15.98 18.67
CA MET A 135 -23.37 -16.13 17.87
C MET A 135 -22.14 -15.54 18.57
N VAL A 136 -22.34 -14.54 19.43
CA VAL A 136 -21.25 -13.79 20.07
C VAL A 136 -21.17 -14.04 21.58
N ALA A 137 -22.15 -14.73 22.17
CA ALA A 137 -22.18 -15.04 23.59
C ALA A 137 -20.86 -15.69 24.11
N PRO A 138 -20.22 -16.63 23.39
CA PRO A 138 -18.93 -17.19 23.83
C PRO A 138 -17.82 -16.14 23.94
N SER A 139 -17.83 -15.10 23.10
CA SER A 139 -16.81 -14.04 23.08
C SER A 139 -17.10 -12.91 24.06
N LEU A 140 -18.37 -12.67 24.41
CA LEU A 140 -18.78 -11.62 25.35
C LEU A 140 -18.71 -12.06 26.81
N GLY A 141 -18.75 -13.37 27.07
CA GLY A 141 -18.82 -13.92 28.41
C GLY A 141 -20.23 -13.83 29.03
N PRO A 142 -20.44 -14.36 30.25
CA PRO A 142 -21.71 -14.30 30.94
C PRO A 142 -21.96 -12.88 31.46
N GLY A 143 -22.77 -12.11 30.74
CA GLY A 143 -23.19 -10.74 31.09
C GLY A 143 -24.72 -10.61 31.15
#